data_AF-A0A418SPC3-F1
#
_entry.id   AF-A0A418SPC3-F1
#
_cell.length_a   1.000
_cell.length_b   1.000
_cell.length_c   1.000
_cell.angle_alpha   90.00
_cell.angle_beta   90.00
_cell.angle_gamma   90.00
#
_symmetry.space_group_name_H-M   'P 1'
#
loop_
_entity.id
_entity.type
_entity.pdbx_description
1 polymer ?
#
loop_
_entity_poly.entity_id
_entity_poly.type
_entity_poly.pdbx_seq_one_letter_code
_entity_poly.pdbx_strand_id
1 'polypeptide(L)'
;MKRKNKLLLLAAFVFVLTIAGIQSKLMPKTLASIAAAIYVKTHYGGQNYSFAGVEYESHFGQYIVSFKNRSERLHLMMYPNAMPVLVQYDPHDTSR
;
A
#
# COMPACT_ATOMS: atom_id res chain seq x y z
N MET A 1 -13.17 6.24 -41.66
CA MET A 1 -12.86 7.09 -40.49
C MET A 1 -11.49 7.76 -40.69
N LYS A 2 -11.42 9.09 -40.76
CA LYS A 2 -10.18 9.84 -41.08
C LYS A 2 -9.10 9.53 -40.02
N ARG A 3 -7.82 9.44 -40.42
CA ARG A 3 -6.66 9.10 -39.53
C ARG A 3 -6.66 9.90 -38.22
N LYS A 4 -7.06 11.18 -38.29
CA LYS A 4 -7.19 12.10 -37.15
C LYS A 4 -8.22 11.63 -36.10
N ASN A 5 -9.32 11.02 -36.53
CA ASN A 5 -10.38 10.52 -35.64
C ASN A 5 -9.94 9.25 -34.90
N LYS A 6 -9.07 8.42 -35.50
CA LYS A 6 -8.47 7.26 -34.82
C LYS A 6 -7.48 7.68 -33.73
N LEU A 7 -6.68 8.72 -34.01
CA LEU A 7 -5.75 9.31 -33.04
C LEU A 7 -6.48 9.95 -31.84
N LEU A 8 -7.57 10.68 -32.10
CA LEU A 8 -8.41 11.25 -31.04
C LEU A 8 -9.04 10.17 -30.15
N LEU A 9 -9.55 9.09 -30.75
CA LEU A 9 -10.10 7.96 -29.99
C LEU A 9 -9.02 7.24 -29.15
N LEU A 10 -7.81 7.07 -29.70
CA LEU A 10 -6.70 6.48 -28.97
C LEU A 10 -6.27 7.36 -27.79
N ALA A 11 -6.17 8.67 -27.99
CA ALA A 11 -5.84 9.62 -26.94
C ALA A 11 -6.90 9.64 -25.82
N ALA A 12 -8.19 9.63 -26.19
CA ALA A 12 -9.28 9.53 -25.21
C ALA A 12 -9.24 8.20 -24.44
N PHE A 13 -8.94 7.08 -25.12
CA PHE A 13 -8.80 5.78 -24.46
C PHE A 13 -7.63 5.74 -23.47
N VAL A 14 -6.46 6.28 -23.84
CA VAL A 14 -5.31 6.41 -22.94
C VAL A 14 -5.64 7.32 -21.75
N PHE A 15 -6.36 8.42 -21.98
CA PHE A 15 -6.79 9.34 -20.93
C PHE A 15 -7.78 8.71 -19.94
N VAL A 16 -8.70 7.87 -20.43
CA VAL A 16 -9.61 7.09 -19.56
C VAL A 16 -8.83 6.05 -18.76
N LEU A 17 -7.86 5.37 -19.36
CA LEU A 17 -7.00 4.40 -18.67
C LEU A 17 -6.14 5.06 -17.58
N THR A 18 -5.62 6.28 -17.81
CA THR A 18 -4.85 7.00 -16.79
C THR A 18 -5.73 7.45 -15.63
N ILE A 19 -6.94 7.97 -15.89
CA ILE A 19 -7.89 8.31 -14.82
C ILE A 19 -8.31 7.06 -14.04
N ALA A 20 -8.57 5.94 -14.73
CA ALA A 20 -8.91 4.68 -14.09
C ALA A 20 -7.76 4.13 -13.21
N GLY A 21 -6.51 4.26 -13.67
CA GLY A 21 -5.32 3.89 -12.90
C GLY A 21 -5.00 4.81 -11.72
N ILE A 22 -5.39 6.09 -11.79
CA ILE A 22 -5.28 7.02 -10.65
C ILE A 22 -6.37 6.72 -9.60
N GLN A 23 -7.55 6.25 -10.04
CA GLN A 23 -8.65 5.88 -9.14
C GLN A 23 -8.55 4.46 -8.59
N SER A 24 -7.66 3.62 -9.11
CA SER A 24 -7.44 2.32 -8.50
C SER A 24 -6.82 2.53 -7.12
N LYS A 25 -7.67 2.45 -6.09
CA LYS A 25 -7.34 2.27 -4.67
C LYS A 25 -6.46 1.02 -4.40
N LEU A 26 -5.91 0.40 -5.44
CA LEU A 26 -4.96 -0.69 -5.36
C LEU A 26 -3.56 -0.10 -5.24
N MET A 27 -3.16 0.18 -4.01
CA MET A 27 -1.73 0.17 -3.70
C MET A 27 -1.17 -1.20 -4.08
N PRO A 28 -0.05 -1.31 -4.82
CA PRO A 28 0.54 -2.62 -5.10
C PRO A 28 0.92 -3.29 -3.78
N LYS A 29 0.56 -4.58 -3.61
CA LYS A 29 0.95 -5.42 -2.44
C LYS A 29 2.44 -5.29 -2.09
N THR A 30 3.30 -5.16 -3.11
CA THR A 30 4.75 -4.94 -2.98
C THR A 30 5.07 -3.61 -2.32
N LEU A 31 4.41 -2.52 -2.71
CA LEU A 31 4.63 -1.18 -2.14
C LEU A 31 4.22 -1.13 -0.67
N ALA A 32 3.07 -1.74 -0.34
CA ALA A 32 2.61 -1.92 1.04
C ALA A 32 3.67 -2.64 1.89
N SER A 33 4.21 -3.74 1.37
CA SER A 33 5.19 -4.57 2.07
C SER A 33 6.52 -3.85 2.29
N ILE A 34 7.01 -3.12 1.28
CA ILE A 34 8.26 -2.35 1.39
C ILE A 34 8.11 -1.21 2.41
N ALA A 35 7.03 -0.43 2.32
CA ALA A 35 6.78 0.68 3.23
C ALA A 35 6.67 0.18 4.69
N ALA A 36 5.92 -0.91 4.90
CA ALA A 36 5.80 -1.54 6.20
C ALA A 36 7.14 -2.09 6.72
N ALA A 37 7.96 -2.70 5.87
CA ALA A 37 9.28 -3.20 6.26
C ALA A 37 10.24 -2.08 6.65
N ILE A 38 10.22 -0.96 5.93
CA ILE A 38 11.00 0.24 6.29
C ILE A 38 10.57 0.74 7.66
N TYR A 39 9.25 0.92 7.88
CA TYR A 39 8.72 1.36 9.17
C TYR A 39 9.12 0.43 10.31
N VAL A 40 8.96 -0.89 10.14
CA VAL A 40 9.34 -1.86 11.18
C VAL A 40 10.84 -1.81 11.46
N LYS A 41 11.67 -1.64 10.44
CA LYS A 41 13.13 -1.54 10.64
C LYS A 41 13.52 -0.26 11.38
N THR A 42 12.90 0.87 11.08
CA THR A 42 13.22 2.16 11.71
C THR A 42 12.65 2.26 13.12
N HIS A 43 11.43 1.77 13.34
CA HIS A 43 10.71 1.91 14.61
C HIS A 43 11.00 0.74 15.57
N TYR A 44 11.21 -0.46 15.05
CA TYR A 44 11.37 -1.71 15.82
C TYR A 44 12.68 -2.45 15.55
N GLY A 45 13.71 -1.76 15.06
CA GLY A 45 14.99 -2.39 14.65
C GLY A 45 15.67 -3.26 15.71
N GLY A 46 15.41 -3.03 17.01
CA GLY A 46 15.93 -3.84 18.11
C GLY A 46 15.13 -5.12 18.44
N GLN A 47 13.92 -5.28 17.92
CA GLN A 47 12.97 -6.35 18.34
C GLN A 47 12.92 -7.56 17.39
N ASN A 48 13.79 -7.61 16.37
CA ASN A 48 13.94 -8.75 15.44
C ASN A 48 12.63 -9.25 14.80
N TYR A 49 11.77 -8.33 14.38
CA TYR A 49 10.56 -8.68 13.63
C TYR A 49 10.89 -9.26 12.25
N SER A 50 10.30 -10.40 11.95
CA SER A 50 10.35 -11.06 10.64
C SER A 50 9.03 -10.91 9.91
N PHE A 51 9.09 -10.69 8.59
CA PHE A 51 7.89 -10.62 7.75
C PHE A 51 7.10 -11.93 7.84
N ALA A 52 5.79 -11.82 8.07
CA ALA A 52 4.90 -12.96 8.22
C ALA A 52 3.88 -13.08 7.08
N GLY A 53 3.47 -11.96 6.47
CA GLY A 53 2.54 -11.98 5.33
C GLY A 53 1.90 -10.64 5.04
N VAL A 54 1.14 -10.60 3.95
CA VAL A 54 0.35 -9.44 3.56
C VAL A 54 -0.95 -9.88 2.90
N GLU A 55 -2.04 -9.31 3.40
CA GLU A 55 -3.42 -9.60 3.02
C GLU A 55 -4.14 -8.31 2.64
N TYR A 56 -5.09 -8.40 1.70
CA TYR A 56 -5.94 -7.27 1.33
C TYR A 56 -7.28 -7.41 2.04
N GLU A 57 -7.60 -6.45 2.91
CA GLU A 57 -8.89 -6.39 3.59
C GLU A 57 -9.84 -5.49 2.79
N SER A 58 -10.81 -6.12 2.13
CA SER A 58 -11.74 -5.46 1.21
C SER A 58 -12.72 -4.53 1.93
N HIS A 59 -13.05 -4.80 3.19
CA HIS A 59 -13.95 -3.94 3.99
C HIS A 59 -13.36 -2.55 4.20
N PHE A 60 -12.04 -2.46 4.41
CA PHE A 60 -11.34 -1.19 4.63
C PHE A 60 -10.64 -0.68 3.37
N GLY A 61 -10.51 -1.52 2.34
CA GLY A 61 -9.75 -1.19 1.13
C GLY A 61 -8.26 -0.99 1.41
N GLN A 62 -7.70 -1.79 2.32
CA GLN A 62 -6.34 -1.62 2.84
C GLN A 62 -5.56 -2.93 2.76
N TYR A 63 -4.24 -2.81 2.72
CA TYR A 63 -3.37 -3.95 2.94
C TYR A 63 -3.01 -4.06 4.42
N ILE A 64 -3.18 -5.25 4.99
CA ILE A 64 -2.67 -5.58 6.31
C ILE A 64 -1.35 -6.31 6.12
N VAL A 65 -0.26 -5.68 6.56
CA VAL A 65 1.08 -6.27 6.55
C VAL A 65 1.40 -6.79 7.94
N SER A 66 1.75 -8.06 8.04
CA SER A 66 1.98 -8.74 9.31
C SER A 66 3.45 -9.08 9.48
N PHE A 67 3.96 -8.85 10.69
CA PHE A 67 5.29 -9.25 11.15
C PHE A 67 5.15 -10.09 12.42
N LYS A 68 6.16 -10.89 12.73
CA LYS A 68 6.24 -11.68 13.96
C LYS A 68 7.64 -11.65 14.53
N ASN A 69 7.76 -11.62 15.84
CA ASN A 69 9.00 -11.92 16.55
C ASN A 69 8.80 -13.19 17.40
N ARG A 70 9.65 -13.45 18.39
CA ARG A 70 9.55 -14.65 19.25
C ARG A 70 8.33 -14.64 20.18
N SER A 71 7.80 -13.48 20.51
CA SER A 71 6.77 -13.29 21.55
C SER A 71 5.45 -12.75 21.03
N GLU A 72 5.44 -12.01 19.92
CA GLU A 72 4.27 -11.27 19.46
C GLU A 72 4.15 -11.18 17.94
N ARG A 73 2.94 -10.76 17.50
CA ARG A 73 2.62 -10.46 16.10
C ARG A 73 2.26 -8.99 15.98
N LEU A 74 2.87 -8.32 15.01
CA LEU A 74 2.60 -6.93 14.67
C LEU A 74 1.80 -6.88 13.38
N HIS A 75 0.67 -6.18 13.39
CA HIS A 75 -0.20 -6.01 12.24
C HIS A 75 -0.29 -4.53 11.88
N LEU A 76 0.20 -4.18 10.68
CA LEU A 76 0.21 -2.81 10.17
C LEU A 76 -0.85 -2.67 9.07
N MET A 77 -1.78 -1.74 9.26
CA MET A 77 -2.79 -1.38 8.26
C MET A 77 -2.24 -0.26 7.35
N MET A 78 -2.26 -0.51 6.04
CA MET A 78 -1.64 0.36 5.04
C MET A 78 -2.72 1.01 4.17
N TYR A 79 -2.87 2.34 4.27
CA TYR A 79 -3.86 3.12 3.51
C TYR A 79 -3.39 3.36 2.06
N PRO A 80 -4.25 3.25 1.04
CA PRO A 80 -3.82 3.35 -0.36
C PRO A 80 -3.60 4.77 -0.90
N ASN A 81 -3.94 5.84 -0.16
CA ASN A 81 -4.03 7.19 -0.74
C ASN A 81 -3.32 8.29 0.06
N ALA A 82 -1.99 8.23 0.07
CA ALA A 82 -1.11 9.39 -0.10
C ALA A 82 0.32 8.91 0.12
N MET A 83 1.22 9.19 -0.82
CA MET A 83 2.63 9.23 -0.44
C MET A 83 2.85 10.45 0.46
N PRO A 84 3.68 10.33 1.52
CA PRO A 84 4.34 9.10 1.94
C PRO A 84 3.36 8.19 2.68
N VAL A 85 3.55 6.88 2.52
CA VAL A 85 2.75 5.85 3.20
C VAL A 85 3.00 5.98 4.71
N LEU A 86 2.04 6.55 5.43
CA LEU A 86 2.10 6.73 6.89
C LEU A 86 1.44 5.55 7.59
N VAL A 87 2.07 5.05 8.65
CA VAL A 87 1.43 4.08 9.56
C VAL A 87 0.32 4.79 10.31
N GLN A 88 -0.91 4.34 10.10
CA GLN A 88 -2.10 4.98 10.66
C GLN A 88 -2.36 4.56 12.11
N TYR A 89 -1.98 3.33 12.46
CA TYR A 89 -2.21 2.77 13.78
C TYR A 89 -1.12 1.77 14.12
N ASP A 90 -0.54 1.97 15.29
CA ASP A 90 0.43 1.08 15.89
C ASP A 90 -0.01 0.80 17.35
N PRO A 91 -0.54 -0.40 17.65
CA PRO A 91 -1.05 -0.72 18.98
C PRO A 91 0.05 -0.83 20.05
N HIS A 92 1.32 -0.86 19.65
CA HIS A 92 2.46 -0.97 20.56
C HIS A 92 3.26 0.33 20.70
N ASP A 93 2.82 1.40 20.02
CA ASP A 93 3.44 2.71 20.15
C ASP A 93 3.12 3.32 21.54
N THR A 94 4.17 3.51 22.33
CA THR A 94 4.12 4.07 23.69
C THR A 94 4.59 5.52 23.74
N SER A 95 4.88 6.15 22.60
CA SER A 95 5.50 7.49 22.54
C SER A 95 4.52 8.67 22.53
N ARG A 96 3.37 8.56 23.21
CA ARG A 96 2.44 9.69 23.46
C ARG A 96 2.74 10.44 24.75
#